data_AF-A0A4U8W852-F1
#
_entry.id   AF-A0A4U8W852-F1
#
_cell.length_a   1.000
_cell.length_b   1.000
_cell.length_c   1.000
_cell.angle_alpha   90.00
_cell.angle_beta   90.00
_cell.angle_gamma   90.00
#
_symmetry.space_group_name_H-M   'P 1'
#
loop_
_entity.id
_entity.type
_entity.pdbx_description
1 polymer ?
#
loop_
_entity_poly.entity_id
_entity_poly.type
_entity_poly.pdbx_seq_one_letter_code
_entity_poly.pdbx_strand_id
1 'polypeptide(L)'
;MVKIITENNYKKIIKNPEKFNIDMSFSNEIKAHLLSKEIISEMIIGAYSNFQKLKVDDNYFINMKSVFKTICELEKVSLIDKQKPASIENIQTFYIKNYYLITKEEFNGKTQHKISEFLVSAGHINKGRLENTGLYSTRNSYKIYQYYNGVKIPKDLFHPIRLGINDTFFSDHYAIDNLELKSKIIIEN
;
A
#
# COMPACT_ATOMS: atom_id res chain seq x y z
N MET A 1 -5.78 9.51 -2.86
CA MET A 1 -6.97 9.80 -3.68
C MET A 1 -6.76 9.06 -5.00
N VAL A 2 -7.57 8.04 -5.27
CA VAL A 2 -7.48 7.25 -6.53
C VAL A 2 -7.64 8.21 -7.71
N LYS A 3 -6.80 8.09 -8.74
CA LYS A 3 -6.92 8.91 -9.95
C LYS A 3 -8.27 8.63 -10.60
N ILE A 4 -9.22 9.53 -10.43
CA ILE A 4 -10.53 9.42 -11.05
C ILE A 4 -10.34 9.55 -12.57
N ILE A 5 -10.61 8.47 -13.30
CA ILE A 5 -10.59 8.49 -14.76
C ILE A 5 -11.63 9.48 -15.30
N THR A 6 -11.41 10.06 -16.48
CA THR A 6 -12.46 10.87 -17.12
C THR A 6 -13.47 9.95 -17.80
N GLU A 7 -14.67 10.45 -18.11
CA GLU A 7 -15.70 9.67 -18.82
C GLU A 7 -15.21 9.17 -20.18
N ASN A 8 -14.48 10.02 -20.90
CA ASN A 8 -13.89 9.68 -22.20
C ASN A 8 -12.79 8.61 -22.07
N ASN A 9 -12.00 8.64 -21.00
CA ASN A 9 -10.99 7.61 -20.77
C ASN A 9 -11.64 6.28 -20.35
N TYR A 10 -12.64 6.33 -19.48
CA TYR A 10 -13.39 5.14 -19.04
C TYR A 10 -13.95 4.35 -20.22
N LYS A 11 -14.63 5.01 -21.17
CA LYS A 11 -15.18 4.37 -22.38
C LYS A 11 -14.11 3.71 -23.25
N LYS A 12 -12.88 4.23 -23.27
CA LYS A 12 -11.75 3.61 -24.00
C LYS A 12 -11.23 2.39 -23.25
N ILE A 13 -11.12 2.49 -21.93
CA ILE A 13 -10.61 1.42 -21.06
C ILE A 13 -11.51 0.19 -21.14
N ILE A 14 -12.82 0.33 -20.93
CA ILE A 14 -13.74 -0.83 -20.94
C ILE A 14 -13.82 -1.57 -22.29
N LYS A 15 -13.40 -0.90 -23.39
CA LYS A 15 -13.33 -1.51 -24.73
C LYS A 15 -12.05 -2.32 -24.95
N ASN A 16 -10.94 -1.95 -24.32
CA ASN A 16 -9.62 -2.57 -24.50
C ASN A 16 -8.85 -2.56 -23.16
N PRO A 17 -9.35 -3.23 -22.11
CA PRO A 17 -8.79 -3.14 -20.74
C PRO A 17 -7.30 -3.52 -20.69
N GLU A 18 -6.88 -4.50 -21.49
CA GLU A 18 -5.51 -4.99 -21.57
C GLU A 18 -4.50 -3.90 -21.97
N LYS A 19 -4.90 -2.95 -22.83
CA LYS A 19 -4.06 -1.80 -23.23
C LYS A 19 -3.77 -0.85 -22.08
N PHE A 20 -4.56 -0.94 -21.01
CA PHE A 20 -4.41 -0.16 -19.79
C PHE A 20 -3.90 -1.02 -18.62
N ASN A 21 -3.30 -2.18 -18.91
CA ASN A 21 -2.78 -3.12 -17.93
C ASN A 21 -3.85 -3.67 -16.96
N ILE A 22 -5.12 -3.64 -17.41
CA ILE A 22 -6.24 -4.27 -16.69
C ILE A 22 -6.36 -5.72 -17.15
N ASP A 23 -6.24 -6.64 -16.20
CA ASP A 23 -6.39 -8.07 -16.41
C ASP A 23 -7.76 -8.51 -15.88
N MET A 24 -8.54 -9.19 -16.72
CA MET A 24 -9.86 -9.72 -16.37
C MET A 24 -9.90 -11.25 -16.36
N SER A 25 -8.75 -11.92 -16.46
CA SER A 25 -8.64 -13.38 -16.60
C SER A 25 -9.24 -14.18 -15.45
N PHE A 26 -9.32 -13.60 -14.24
CA PHE A 26 -9.96 -14.23 -13.07
C PHE A 26 -11.48 -13.99 -13.01
N SER A 27 -12.04 -13.25 -13.96
CA SER A 27 -13.44 -12.88 -14.00
C SER A 27 -14.16 -13.61 -15.12
N ASN A 28 -14.61 -14.84 -14.84
CA ASN A 28 -15.31 -15.67 -15.83
C ASN A 28 -16.70 -15.13 -16.19
N GLU A 29 -17.35 -14.43 -15.26
CA GLU A 29 -18.75 -13.97 -15.41
C GLU A 29 -18.86 -12.44 -15.59
N ILE A 30 -17.96 -11.68 -14.96
CA ILE A 30 -18.05 -10.22 -14.94
C ILE A 30 -17.15 -9.64 -16.05
N LYS A 31 -17.74 -8.84 -16.94
CA LYS A 31 -17.01 -8.16 -18.01
C LYS A 31 -16.67 -6.73 -17.58
N ALA A 32 -15.56 -6.18 -18.07
CA ALA A 32 -15.08 -4.84 -17.68
C ALA A 32 -16.13 -3.72 -17.90
N HIS A 33 -16.96 -3.82 -18.94
CA HIS A 33 -18.01 -2.84 -19.23
C HIS A 33 -19.20 -2.86 -18.25
N LEU A 34 -19.30 -3.86 -17.39
CA LEU A 34 -20.30 -3.97 -16.33
C LEU A 34 -19.80 -3.40 -14.99
N LEU A 35 -18.51 -3.07 -14.90
CA LEU A 35 -17.91 -2.51 -13.69
C LEU A 35 -18.11 -1.00 -13.64
N SER A 36 -18.22 -0.44 -12.44
CA SER A 36 -18.30 1.01 -12.29
C SER A 36 -16.95 1.67 -12.65
N LYS A 37 -17.02 2.98 -12.87
CA LYS A 37 -15.85 3.81 -13.16
C LYS A 37 -14.85 3.82 -12.01
N GLU A 38 -15.34 3.79 -10.78
CA GLU A 38 -14.56 3.74 -9.55
C GLU A 38 -13.78 2.42 -9.49
N ILE A 39 -14.46 1.29 -9.72
CA ILE A 39 -13.83 -0.04 -9.76
C ILE A 39 -12.76 -0.09 -10.85
N ILE A 40 -13.05 0.40 -12.05
CA ILE A 40 -12.04 0.47 -13.12
C ILE A 40 -10.85 1.36 -12.72
N SER A 41 -11.08 2.44 -11.97
CA SER A 41 -10.00 3.30 -11.48
C SER A 41 -9.09 2.59 -10.47
N GLU A 42 -9.66 1.76 -9.60
CA GLU A 42 -8.90 0.89 -8.68
C GLU A 42 -8.10 -0.16 -9.44
N MET A 43 -8.68 -0.77 -10.47
CA MET A 43 -8.01 -1.83 -11.25
C MET A 43 -6.80 -1.30 -12.01
N ILE A 44 -6.83 -0.04 -12.47
CA ILE A 44 -5.69 0.63 -13.12
C ILE A 44 -4.48 0.72 -12.19
N ILE A 45 -4.70 0.94 -10.89
CA ILE A 45 -3.62 0.99 -9.90
C ILE A 45 -3.27 -0.39 -9.35
N GLY A 46 -3.92 -1.46 -9.82
CA GLY A 46 -3.65 -2.84 -9.43
C GLY A 46 -4.57 -3.40 -8.34
N ALA A 47 -5.58 -2.64 -7.88
CA ALA A 47 -6.55 -3.09 -6.88
C ALA A 47 -7.82 -3.63 -7.54
N TYR A 48 -8.11 -4.91 -7.32
CA TYR A 48 -9.28 -5.60 -7.84
C TYR A 48 -10.16 -6.02 -6.66
N SER A 49 -10.64 -5.00 -5.94
CA SER A 49 -11.37 -5.10 -4.67
C SER A 49 -12.56 -6.08 -4.75
N ASN A 50 -13.38 -5.95 -5.80
CA ASN A 50 -14.52 -6.84 -6.07
C ASN A 50 -14.14 -8.32 -6.21
N PHE A 51 -12.90 -8.60 -6.63
CA PHE A 51 -12.39 -9.95 -6.84
C PHE A 51 -11.48 -10.42 -5.70
N GLN A 52 -11.22 -9.56 -4.69
CA GLN A 52 -10.28 -9.82 -3.61
C GLN A 52 -8.87 -10.15 -4.14
N LYS A 53 -8.46 -9.46 -5.20
CA LYS A 53 -7.15 -9.62 -5.83
C LYS A 53 -6.36 -8.32 -5.79
N LEU A 54 -5.06 -8.44 -5.52
CA LEU A 54 -4.12 -7.33 -5.63
C LEU A 54 -3.01 -7.72 -6.60
N LYS A 55 -2.75 -6.85 -7.58
CA LYS A 55 -1.56 -6.94 -8.43
C LYS A 55 -0.39 -6.32 -7.68
N VAL A 56 0.56 -7.16 -7.27
CA VAL A 56 1.73 -6.73 -6.47
C VAL A 56 2.83 -6.18 -7.38
N ASP A 57 3.86 -5.56 -6.79
CA ASP A 57 4.91 -4.85 -7.54
C ASP A 57 5.64 -5.72 -8.57
N ASP A 58 5.72 -7.04 -8.32
CA ASP A 58 6.30 -8.06 -9.22
C ASP A 58 5.35 -8.50 -10.36
N ASN A 59 4.25 -7.78 -10.61
CA ASN A 59 3.28 -7.98 -11.71
C ASN A 59 2.48 -9.29 -11.71
N TYR A 60 2.29 -9.96 -10.57
CA TYR A 60 1.33 -11.06 -10.42
C TYR A 60 0.24 -10.73 -9.40
N PHE A 61 -0.79 -11.56 -9.35
CA PHE A 61 -1.92 -11.39 -8.45
C PHE A 61 -1.80 -12.27 -7.21
N ILE A 62 -2.11 -11.68 -6.05
CA ILE A 62 -2.34 -12.42 -4.80
C ILE A 62 -3.81 -12.39 -4.41
N ASN A 63 -4.25 -13.38 -3.64
CA ASN A 63 -5.58 -13.37 -3.01
C ASN A 63 -5.51 -12.62 -1.69
N MET A 64 -6.25 -11.51 -1.58
CA MET A 64 -6.27 -10.68 -0.38
C MET A 64 -6.83 -11.40 0.84
N LYS A 65 -7.72 -12.39 0.64
CA LYS A 65 -8.21 -13.25 1.74
C LYS A 65 -7.12 -14.13 2.38
N SER A 66 -6.02 -14.35 1.67
CA SER A 66 -4.87 -15.12 2.17
C SER A 66 -3.92 -14.26 3.00
N VAL A 67 -4.02 -12.92 2.91
CA VAL A 67 -3.13 -12.00 3.63
C VAL A 67 -3.50 -11.96 5.11
N PHE A 68 -2.49 -12.04 5.98
CA PHE A 68 -2.71 -12.02 7.43
C PHE A 68 -1.73 -11.11 8.19
N LYS A 69 -0.71 -10.59 7.52
CA LYS A 69 0.35 -9.79 8.14
C LYS A 69 0.93 -8.82 7.12
N THR A 70 1.41 -7.70 7.62
CA THR A 70 2.16 -6.73 6.83
C THR A 70 3.54 -6.50 7.42
N ILE A 71 4.50 -6.14 6.58
CA ILE A 71 5.85 -5.76 7.00
C ILE A 71 6.14 -4.36 6.45
N CYS A 72 6.67 -3.49 7.31
CA CYS A 72 7.24 -2.20 6.93
C CYS A 72 8.74 -2.21 7.25
N GLU A 73 9.58 -1.99 6.25
CA GLU A 73 11.02 -1.85 6.42
C GLU A 73 11.39 -0.36 6.50
N LEU A 74 11.50 0.17 7.71
CA LEU A 74 11.90 1.56 7.93
C LEU A 74 13.43 1.68 7.90
N GLU A 75 13.93 2.41 6.90
CA GLU A 75 15.36 2.57 6.63
C GLU A 75 15.93 3.81 7.34
N LYS A 76 15.23 4.95 7.23
CA LYS A 76 15.72 6.26 7.70
C LYS A 76 14.57 7.17 8.14
N VAL A 77 14.88 8.19 8.94
CA VAL A 77 13.98 9.30 9.25
C VAL A 77 14.67 10.65 8.94
N SER A 78 13.90 11.67 8.55
CA SER A 78 14.35 13.06 8.67
C SER A 78 13.82 13.66 9.96
N LEU A 79 14.61 14.56 10.53
CA LEU A 79 14.28 15.26 11.77
C LEU A 79 13.93 16.71 11.46
N ILE A 80 13.02 17.27 12.26
CA ILE A 80 12.71 18.70 12.29
C ILE A 80 13.92 19.46 12.81
N ASP A 81 14.46 19.03 13.96
CA ASP A 81 15.69 19.52 14.54
C ASP A 81 16.76 18.41 14.52
N LYS A 82 17.82 18.62 13.73
CA LYS A 82 18.92 17.66 13.56
C LYS A 82 19.82 17.52 14.79
N GLN A 83 19.75 18.45 15.74
CA GLN A 83 20.53 18.40 16.97
C GLN A 83 19.86 17.55 18.05
N LYS A 84 18.56 17.28 17.89
CA LYS A 84 17.77 16.47 18.82
C LYS A 84 17.73 15.01 18.38
N PRO A 85 17.55 14.08 19.33
CA PRO A 85 17.38 12.68 19.00
C PRO A 85 16.12 12.44 18.16
N ALA A 86 16.06 11.26 17.55
CA ALA A 86 14.87 10.82 16.85
C ALA A 86 13.78 10.46 17.88
N SER A 87 12.86 11.38 18.13
CA SER A 87 11.62 11.11 18.87
C SER A 87 10.43 11.25 17.93
N ILE A 88 9.27 10.68 18.31
CA ILE A 88 8.06 10.77 17.49
C ILE A 88 7.66 12.23 17.21
N GLU A 89 7.95 13.17 18.09
CA GLU A 89 7.64 14.59 17.89
C GLU A 89 8.64 15.31 16.97
N ASN A 90 9.90 14.85 16.99
CA ASN A 90 11.00 15.43 16.22
C ASN A 90 11.18 14.81 14.83
N ILE A 91 10.57 13.65 14.55
CA ILE A 91 10.59 13.07 13.20
C ILE A 91 9.66 13.87 12.28
N GLN A 92 10.17 14.29 11.13
CA GLN A 92 9.41 14.95 10.08
C GLN A 92 8.87 13.96 9.05
N THR A 93 9.74 13.09 8.55
CA THR A 93 9.42 12.12 7.48
C THR A 93 10.04 10.78 7.78
N PHE A 94 9.28 9.72 7.56
CA PHE A 94 9.78 8.35 7.54
C PHE A 94 10.17 7.98 6.10
N TYR A 95 11.36 7.41 5.95
CA TYR A 95 11.85 6.85 4.68
C TYR A 95 11.88 5.34 4.77
N ILE A 96 11.04 4.71 3.95
CA ILE A 96 10.75 3.29 3.95
C ILE A 96 11.49 2.63 2.79
N LYS A 97 12.14 1.50 3.05
CA LYS A 97 12.73 0.68 2.01
C LYS A 97 11.65 -0.04 1.21
N ASN A 98 10.78 -0.77 1.90
CA ASN A 98 9.66 -1.48 1.29
C ASN A 98 8.51 -1.72 2.28
N TYR A 99 7.31 -1.88 1.72
CA TYR A 99 6.17 -2.55 2.34
C TYR A 99 5.94 -3.93 1.70
N TYR A 100 5.54 -4.88 2.52
CA TYR A 100 5.14 -6.22 2.10
C TYR A 100 3.82 -6.65 2.71
N LEU A 101 3.10 -7.49 1.96
CA LEU A 101 2.02 -8.33 2.46
C LEU A 101 2.51 -9.76 2.61
N ILE A 102 2.08 -10.43 3.68
CA ILE A 102 2.38 -11.83 3.94
C ILE A 102 1.09 -12.64 3.81
N THR A 103 1.13 -13.66 2.96
CA THR A 103 0.01 -14.58 2.71
C THR A 103 0.21 -15.92 3.40
N LYS A 104 -0.90 -16.61 3.68
CA LYS A 104 -0.90 -17.98 4.19
C LYS A 104 -0.50 -18.99 3.11
N GLU A 105 -0.86 -18.70 1.87
CA GLU A 105 -0.60 -19.53 0.69
C GLU A 105 0.50 -18.90 -0.17
N GLU A 106 1.22 -19.73 -0.92
CA GLU A 106 2.20 -19.23 -1.89
C GLU A 106 1.54 -18.71 -3.16
N PHE A 107 2.01 -17.55 -3.63
CA PHE A 107 1.71 -17.03 -4.95
C PHE A 107 3.04 -16.82 -5.68
N ASN A 108 3.17 -17.43 -6.85
CA ASN A 108 4.42 -17.38 -7.63
C ASN A 108 5.65 -17.85 -6.81
N GLY A 109 5.48 -18.91 -6.00
CA GLY A 109 6.53 -19.51 -5.17
C GLY A 109 7.01 -18.65 -3.99
N LYS A 110 6.23 -17.64 -3.58
CA LYS A 110 6.56 -16.72 -2.48
C LYS A 110 5.34 -16.53 -1.57
N THR A 111 5.58 -16.27 -0.29
CA THR A 111 4.55 -15.82 0.68
C THR A 111 4.69 -14.36 1.08
N GLN A 112 5.82 -13.73 0.75
CA GLN A 112 6.10 -12.32 1.00
C GLN A 112 6.05 -11.54 -0.31
N HIS A 113 5.16 -10.56 -0.38
CA HIS A 113 4.83 -9.85 -1.62
C HIS A 113 5.03 -8.35 -1.47
N LYS A 114 5.89 -7.76 -2.30
CA LYS A 114 6.18 -6.32 -2.24
C LYS A 114 5.01 -5.50 -2.81
N ILE A 115 4.60 -4.45 -2.09
CA ILE A 115 3.44 -3.61 -2.46
C ILE A 115 3.75 -2.10 -2.42
N SER A 116 5.01 -1.72 -2.51
CA SER A 116 5.41 -0.32 -2.30
C SER A 116 5.06 0.55 -3.50
N GLU A 117 5.26 0.06 -4.72
CA GLU A 117 4.85 0.75 -5.94
C GLU A 117 3.32 0.82 -6.06
N PHE A 118 2.62 -0.23 -5.62
CA PHE A 118 1.17 -0.18 -5.45
C PHE A 118 0.74 0.98 -4.53
N LEU A 119 1.29 1.06 -3.32
CA LEU A 119 0.95 2.11 -2.36
C LEU A 119 1.29 3.52 -2.87
N VAL A 120 2.37 3.67 -3.67
CA VAL A 120 2.66 4.93 -4.38
C VAL A 120 1.59 5.23 -5.42
N SER A 121 1.20 4.26 -6.24
CA SER A 121 0.23 4.43 -7.32
C SER A 121 -1.16 4.79 -6.78
N ALA A 122 -1.52 4.23 -5.62
CA ALA A 122 -2.73 4.57 -4.86
C ALA A 122 -2.64 5.93 -4.15
N GLY A 123 -1.44 6.50 -4.03
CA GLY A 123 -1.18 7.81 -3.41
C GLY A 123 -1.20 7.78 -1.88
N HIS A 124 -0.83 6.66 -1.27
CA HIS A 124 -0.74 6.51 0.19
C HIS A 124 0.67 6.74 0.73
N ILE A 125 1.69 6.57 -0.12
CA ILE A 125 3.08 6.96 0.15
C ILE A 125 3.66 7.65 -1.08
N ASN A 126 4.83 8.25 -0.94
CA ASN A 126 5.53 8.93 -2.03
C ASN A 126 6.82 8.21 -2.39
N LYS A 127 7.32 8.42 -3.61
CA LYS A 127 8.71 8.10 -3.94
C LYS A 127 9.63 9.13 -3.27
N GLY A 128 10.72 8.63 -2.69
CA GLY A 128 11.82 9.45 -2.20
C GLY A 128 12.44 10.26 -3.33
N ARG A 129 12.99 11.42 -2.98
CA ARG A 129 13.63 12.37 -3.91
C ARG A 129 15.04 12.68 -3.41
N LEU A 130 15.87 13.23 -4.30
CA LEU A 130 17.23 13.68 -4.00
C LEU A 130 18.06 12.56 -3.35
N GLU A 131 18.63 12.78 -2.18
CA GLU A 131 19.45 11.82 -1.44
C GLU A 131 18.68 10.59 -0.92
N ASN A 132 17.35 10.60 -1.03
CA ASN A 132 16.48 9.49 -0.63
C ASN A 132 15.88 8.76 -1.84
N THR A 133 16.46 8.93 -3.03
CA THR A 133 16.09 8.18 -4.24
C THR A 133 16.26 6.67 -3.99
N GLY A 134 15.27 5.87 -4.41
CA GLY A 134 15.24 4.42 -4.15
C GLY A 134 14.54 4.02 -2.85
N LEU A 135 14.18 4.99 -2.01
CA LEU A 135 13.28 4.80 -0.87
C LEU A 135 11.88 5.34 -1.18
N TYR A 136 10.92 4.98 -0.34
CA TYR A 136 9.59 5.56 -0.27
C TYR A 136 9.51 6.49 0.94
N SER A 137 8.52 7.38 0.97
CA SER A 137 8.36 8.32 2.08
C SER A 137 6.91 8.54 2.50
N THR A 138 6.73 8.69 3.80
CA THR A 138 5.48 9.12 4.42
C THR A 138 5.79 10.17 5.49
N ARG A 139 4.96 11.21 5.56
CA ARG A 139 5.15 12.28 6.56
C ARG A 139 4.69 11.77 7.93
N ASN A 140 5.38 12.20 8.98
CA ASN A 140 4.94 11.98 10.34
C ASN A 140 3.91 13.04 10.74
N SER A 141 2.67 12.87 10.25
CA SER A 141 1.63 13.90 10.36
C SER A 141 0.88 13.78 11.68
N TYR A 142 0.71 12.55 12.18
CA TYR A 142 0.01 12.30 13.44
C TYR A 142 0.89 12.51 14.66
N LYS A 143 2.20 12.25 14.55
CA LYS A 143 3.17 12.34 15.65
C LYS A 143 2.81 11.54 16.90
N ILE A 144 2.02 10.47 16.72
CA ILE A 144 1.64 9.58 17.82
C ILE A 144 1.96 8.13 17.48
N TYR A 145 2.15 7.36 18.53
CA TYR A 145 2.17 5.91 18.44
C TYR A 145 0.75 5.34 18.54
N GLN A 146 0.56 4.18 17.93
CA GLN A 146 -0.63 3.36 18.11
C GLN A 146 -0.19 1.90 18.29
N TYR A 147 -0.97 1.15 19.07
CA TYR A 147 -0.74 -0.28 19.27
C TYR A 147 -1.44 -1.07 18.16
N TYR A 148 -0.69 -1.97 17.54
CA TYR A 148 -1.15 -2.89 16.51
C TYR A 148 -0.66 -4.29 16.88
N ASN A 149 -1.59 -5.21 17.14
CA ASN A 149 -1.29 -6.55 17.67
C ASN A 149 -0.29 -6.53 18.86
N GLY A 150 -0.50 -5.61 19.81
CA GLY A 150 0.36 -5.44 21.00
C GLY A 150 1.69 -4.72 20.76
N VAL A 151 2.04 -4.37 19.52
CA VAL A 151 3.28 -3.65 19.18
C VAL A 151 3.01 -2.16 19.03
N LYS A 152 3.79 -1.33 19.72
CA LYS A 152 3.73 0.14 19.63
C LYS A 152 4.46 0.62 18.37
N ILE A 153 3.73 1.21 17.41
CA ILE A 153 4.28 1.64 16.12
C ILE A 153 3.83 3.07 15.82
N PRO A 154 4.68 3.92 15.20
CA PRO A 154 4.23 5.21 14.68
C PRO A 154 3.01 5.06 13.77
N LYS A 155 1.92 5.78 14.08
CA LYS A 155 0.64 5.65 13.38
C LYS A 155 0.76 5.87 11.87
N ASP A 156 1.59 6.84 11.45
CA ASP A 156 1.83 7.15 10.04
C ASP A 156 2.47 6.00 9.25
N LEU A 157 3.14 5.05 9.90
CA LEU A 157 3.73 3.88 9.23
C LEU A 157 2.71 2.78 8.92
N PHE A 158 1.62 2.70 9.69
CA PHE A 158 0.50 1.79 9.43
C PHE A 158 -0.58 2.42 8.54
N HIS A 159 -0.67 3.75 8.53
CA HIS A 159 -1.70 4.46 7.78
C HIS A 159 -1.83 4.06 6.29
N PRO A 160 -0.74 3.78 5.55
CA PRO A 160 -0.83 3.28 4.19
C PRO A 160 -1.50 1.91 4.06
N ILE A 161 -1.30 1.02 5.04
CA ILE A 161 -1.96 -0.28 5.08
C ILE A 161 -3.44 -0.10 5.41
N ARG A 162 -3.77 0.75 6.39
CA ARG A 162 -5.15 1.06 6.73
C ARG A 162 -5.93 1.54 5.50
N LEU A 163 -5.47 2.61 4.86
CA LEU A 163 -6.20 3.21 3.74
C LEU A 163 -6.09 2.42 2.43
N GLY A 164 -4.88 1.96 2.09
CA GLY A 164 -4.62 1.38 0.77
C GLY A 164 -4.91 -0.11 0.66
N ILE A 165 -5.06 -0.79 1.79
CA ILE A 165 -5.33 -2.22 1.84
C ILE A 165 -6.64 -2.48 2.59
N ASN A 166 -6.71 -2.10 3.86
CA ASN A 166 -7.85 -2.45 4.71
C ASN A 166 -9.16 -1.83 4.21
N ASP A 167 -9.17 -0.51 4.00
CA ASP A 167 -10.35 0.22 3.50
C ASP A 167 -10.72 -0.22 2.06
N THR A 168 -9.73 -0.56 1.22
CA THR A 168 -9.95 -0.95 -0.18
C THR A 168 -10.52 -2.36 -0.34
N PHE A 169 -10.10 -3.32 0.49
CA PHE A 169 -10.44 -4.73 0.27
C PHE A 169 -11.42 -5.30 1.29
N PHE A 170 -11.51 -4.76 2.50
CA PHE A 170 -12.22 -5.44 3.60
C PHE A 170 -13.34 -4.60 4.22
N SER A 171 -13.43 -3.30 3.90
CA SER A 171 -14.36 -2.36 4.56
C SER A 171 -14.22 -2.34 6.09
N ASP A 172 -13.08 -2.79 6.60
CA ASP A 172 -12.70 -2.82 8.01
C ASP A 172 -11.26 -2.31 8.11
N HIS A 173 -11.09 -1.16 8.75
CA HIS A 173 -9.81 -0.46 8.91
C HIS A 173 -8.73 -1.30 9.62
N TYR A 174 -9.11 -2.37 10.32
CA TYR A 174 -8.21 -3.22 11.10
C TYR A 174 -8.22 -4.69 10.65
N ALA A 175 -8.75 -4.99 9.46
CA ALA A 175 -8.80 -6.35 8.92
C ALA A 175 -7.41 -7.04 8.89
N ILE A 176 -6.36 -6.29 8.53
CA ILE A 176 -4.96 -6.70 8.70
C ILE A 176 -4.29 -5.70 9.63
N ASP A 177 -4.18 -6.05 10.91
CA ASP A 177 -3.59 -5.21 11.95
C ASP A 177 -2.22 -5.71 12.44
N ASN A 178 -1.79 -6.90 12.02
CA ASN A 178 -0.49 -7.44 12.37
C ASN A 178 0.61 -6.80 11.50
N LEU A 179 1.06 -5.61 11.89
CA LEU A 179 2.19 -4.93 11.27
C LEU A 179 3.49 -5.27 12.00
N GLU A 180 4.44 -5.85 11.29
CA GLU A 180 5.83 -5.94 11.73
C GLU A 180 6.64 -4.75 11.21
N LEU A 181 7.18 -3.95 12.13
CA LEU A 181 8.12 -2.90 11.80
C LEU A 181 9.56 -3.44 11.88
N LYS A 182 10.23 -3.55 10.74
CA LYS A 182 11.67 -3.86 10.66
C LYS A 182 12.44 -2.55 10.57
N SER A 183 13.20 -2.22 11.60
CA SER A 183 14.06 -1.03 11.59
C SER A 183 15.28 -1.20 12.49
N LYS A 184 16.36 -0.50 12.14
CA LYS A 184 17.52 -0.28 13.03
C LYS A 184 17.44 1.07 13.75
N ILE A 185 16.43 1.89 13.44
CA ILE A 185 16.27 3.21 14.02
C ILE A 185 15.68 3.05 15.42
N ILE A 186 16.36 3.64 16.40
CA ILE A 186 15.81 3.80 17.75
C ILE A 186 15.04 5.10 17.75
N ILE A 187 13.72 5.02 17.96
CA ILE A 187 12.88 6.20 18.17
C ILE A 187 12.64 6.31 19.67
N GLU A 188 13.13 7.40 20.27
CA GLU A 188 12.92 7.72 21.66
C GLU A 188 11.43 7.94 21.95
N ASN A 189 11.04 7.58 23.17
CA ASN A 189 9.67 7.78 23.66
C ASN A 189 9.37 9.26 23.90
#